data_AF-A0A5C7RW50-F1
#
_entry.id   AF-A0A5C7RW50-F1
#
_cell.length_a   1.000
_cell.length_b   1.000
_cell.length_c   1.000
_cell.angle_alpha   90.00
_cell.angle_beta   90.00
_cell.angle_gamma   90.00
#
_symmetry.space_group_name_H-M   'P 1'
#
loop_
_entity.id
_entity.type
_entity.pdbx_description
1 polymer ?
#
loop_
_entity_poly.entity_id
_entity_poly.type
_entity_poly.pdbx_seq_one_letter_code
_entity_poly.pdbx_strand_id
1 'polypeptide(L)'
;MSELTPATLDALAQIRRMGRRDFLRFGATAAGLAAVAATGLLAPMTARAALPPGIKVMSEGELEVFQRLLAVMLPTEGSALVPPAQIPVMQTLDAALLATMEPHILQGLKGGVGYFNEGPMAGYGKRFTELSDADAGRFCDEWANAAEAPHRALAMGLKKLVGLAYWANPPTWAPLGYDGPVSRKWGLKPLGNAPMPQ
;
A
#
# COMPACT_ATOMS: atom_id res chain seq x y z
N MET A 1 -10.69 4.73 32.99
CA MET A 1 -9.50 3.83 32.93
C MET A 1 -9.92 2.58 32.18
N SER A 2 -9.55 2.46 30.89
CA SER A 2 -9.97 1.34 30.05
C SER A 2 -9.00 0.17 30.26
N GLU A 3 -9.47 -0.90 30.88
CA GLU A 3 -8.70 -2.12 31.09
C GLU A 3 -8.39 -2.77 29.73
N LEU A 4 -7.09 -2.94 29.43
CA LEU A 4 -6.67 -3.60 28.19
C LEU A 4 -7.05 -5.08 28.25
N THR A 5 -7.69 -5.56 27.19
CA THR A 5 -8.10 -6.96 27.08
C THR A 5 -6.90 -7.91 27.20
N PRO A 6 -7.06 -9.11 27.79
CA PRO A 6 -5.96 -10.06 28.02
C PRO A 6 -5.16 -10.39 26.75
N ALA A 7 -5.84 -10.47 25.59
CA ALA A 7 -5.21 -10.70 24.29
C ALA A 7 -4.25 -9.56 23.88
N THR A 8 -4.55 -8.32 24.26
CA THR A 8 -3.71 -7.14 23.98
C THR A 8 -2.48 -7.14 24.88
N LEU A 9 -2.62 -7.58 26.13
CA LEU A 9 -1.50 -7.73 27.05
C LEU A 9 -0.55 -8.85 26.60
N ASP A 10 -1.09 -9.97 26.09
CA ASP A 10 -0.30 -11.06 25.54
C ASP A 10 0.44 -10.66 24.27
N ALA A 11 -0.21 -9.92 23.36
CA ALA A 11 0.44 -9.39 22.16
C ALA A 11 1.59 -8.42 22.52
N LEU A 12 1.38 -7.54 23.50
CA LEU A 12 2.41 -6.63 23.99
C LEU A 12 3.56 -7.38 24.69
N ALA A 13 3.27 -8.47 25.40
CA ALA A 13 4.26 -9.33 26.01
C ALA A 13 5.08 -10.11 24.95
N GLN A 14 4.45 -10.58 23.88
CA GLN A 14 5.13 -11.19 22.74
C GLN A 14 6.03 -10.20 21.99
N ILE A 15 5.56 -8.97 21.75
CA ILE A 15 6.37 -7.92 21.11
C ILE A 15 7.57 -7.55 21.99
N ARG A 16 7.39 -7.47 23.32
CA ARG A 16 8.50 -7.22 24.26
C ARG A 16 9.49 -8.37 24.35
N ARG A 17 9.06 -9.61 24.07
CA ARG A 17 9.93 -10.81 24.04
C ARG A 17 10.71 -10.96 22.74
N MET A 18 10.36 -10.22 21.68
CA MET A 18 11.15 -10.18 20.46
C MET A 18 12.48 -9.46 20.74
N GLY A 19 13.59 -10.19 20.67
CA GLY A 19 14.89 -9.66 21.06
C GLY A 19 15.31 -8.52 20.13
N ARG A 20 15.88 -7.45 20.69
CA ARG A 20 16.52 -6.36 19.91
C ARG A 20 17.51 -6.89 18.86
N ARG A 21 18.10 -8.06 19.10
CA ARG A 21 18.98 -8.78 18.18
C ARG A 21 18.25 -9.39 16.98
N ASP A 22 17.04 -9.89 17.16
CA ASP A 22 16.23 -10.43 16.06
C ASP A 22 15.68 -9.29 15.21
N PHE A 23 15.29 -8.17 15.85
CA PHE A 23 14.92 -6.94 15.15
C PHE A 23 16.08 -6.35 14.34
N LEU A 24 17.29 -6.31 14.89
CA LEU A 24 18.48 -5.85 14.16
C LEU A 24 18.92 -6.82 13.06
N ARG A 25 18.77 -8.14 13.25
CA ARG A 25 18.98 -9.14 12.18
C ARG A 25 17.98 -8.96 11.05
N PHE A 26 16.72 -8.68 11.37
CA PHE A 26 15.68 -8.37 10.37
C PHE A 26 16.05 -7.12 9.54
N GLY A 27 16.59 -6.08 10.21
CA GLY A 27 17.11 -4.88 9.55
C GLY A 27 18.37 -5.13 8.71
N ALA A 28 19.27 -6.02 9.14
CA ALA A 28 20.49 -6.35 8.41
C ALA A 28 20.25 -7.20 7.15
N THR A 29 19.27 -8.11 7.17
CA THR A 29 18.85 -8.84 5.95
C THR A 29 18.24 -7.94 4.90
N ALA A 30 17.60 -6.84 5.30
CA ALA A 30 17.09 -5.83 4.37
C ALA A 30 18.22 -5.02 3.69
N ALA A 31 19.36 -4.86 4.35
CA ALA A 31 20.53 -4.20 3.75
C ALA A 31 21.32 -5.10 2.78
N GLY A 32 21.28 -6.42 2.97
CA GLY A 32 21.98 -7.38 2.10
C GLY A 32 21.37 -7.55 0.71
N LEU A 33 20.05 -7.35 0.57
CA LEU A 33 19.35 -7.43 -0.72
C LEU A 33 19.62 -6.22 -1.63
N ALA A 34 20.19 -5.13 -1.11
CA ALA A 34 20.58 -3.97 -1.92
C ALA A 34 21.90 -4.17 -2.69
N ALA A 35 22.72 -5.16 -2.32
CA ALA A 35 24.06 -5.35 -2.90
C ALA A 35 24.11 -6.25 -4.14
N VAL A 36 23.04 -6.99 -4.48
CA VAL A 36 22.99 -7.89 -5.64
C VAL A 36 22.40 -7.24 -6.90
N ALA A 37 22.05 -5.95 -6.84
CA ALA A 37 21.56 -5.20 -8.00
C ALA A 37 22.68 -4.70 -8.95
N ALA A 38 23.95 -5.02 -8.68
CA ALA A 38 25.09 -4.42 -9.40
C ALA A 38 25.68 -5.26 -10.55
N THR A 39 25.20 -6.48 -10.81
CA THR A 39 25.69 -7.31 -11.92
C THR A 39 24.55 -8.00 -12.66
N GLY A 40 23.74 -7.23 -13.38
CA GLY A 40 22.70 -7.74 -14.29
C GLY A 40 23.15 -7.66 -15.75
N LEU A 41 23.93 -8.65 -16.19
CA LEU A 41 24.07 -8.97 -17.60
C LEU A 41 22.76 -9.58 -18.09
N LEU A 42 22.14 -8.93 -19.10
CA LEU A 42 21.06 -9.42 -19.96
C LEU A 42 19.70 -9.70 -19.29
N ALA A 43 18.90 -8.65 -19.12
CA ALA A 43 17.44 -8.74 -19.06
C ALA A 43 16.84 -8.07 -20.32
N PRO A 44 15.78 -8.64 -20.94
CA PRO A 44 15.17 -8.04 -22.13
C PRO A 44 14.58 -6.67 -21.80
N MET A 45 14.86 -5.72 -22.69
CA MET A 45 14.51 -4.31 -22.57
C MET A 45 13.02 -4.12 -22.83
N THR A 46 12.16 -4.36 -21.84
CA THR A 46 10.81 -3.78 -21.86
C THR A 46 10.95 -2.28 -21.70
N ALA A 47 10.29 -1.51 -22.58
CA ALA A 47 10.32 -0.06 -22.59
C ALA A 47 10.00 0.49 -21.19
N ARG A 48 11.04 0.99 -20.52
CA ARG A 48 11.01 1.52 -19.16
C ARG A 48 10.22 2.84 -19.19
N ALA A 49 8.99 2.83 -18.70
CA ALA A 49 8.15 4.01 -18.71
C ALA A 49 8.72 5.04 -17.72
N ALA A 50 9.16 6.19 -18.22
CA ALA A 50 9.56 7.28 -17.34
C ALA A 50 8.44 7.59 -16.34
N LEU A 51 8.80 7.82 -15.08
CA LEU A 51 7.84 8.15 -14.01
C LEU A 51 6.90 9.27 -14.50
N PRO A 52 5.57 9.12 -14.34
CA PRO A 52 4.62 10.17 -14.69
C PRO A 52 4.99 11.48 -14.01
N PRO A 53 4.77 12.63 -14.67
CA PRO A 53 5.00 13.92 -14.03
C PRO A 53 4.18 14.01 -12.73
N GLY A 54 4.83 14.46 -11.66
CA GLY A 54 4.21 14.66 -10.34
C GLY A 54 4.47 13.57 -9.31
N ILE A 55 5.11 12.45 -9.67
CA ILE A 55 5.61 11.46 -8.70
C ILE A 55 6.94 11.95 -8.11
N LYS A 56 7.04 12.04 -6.78
CA LYS A 56 8.20 12.57 -6.05
C LYS A 56 8.81 11.57 -5.08
N VAL A 57 8.01 10.70 -4.47
CA VAL A 57 8.44 9.81 -3.38
C VAL A 57 8.66 8.39 -3.87
N MET A 58 7.79 7.88 -4.74
CA MET A 58 7.87 6.51 -5.24
C MET A 58 9.03 6.32 -6.21
N SER A 59 9.67 5.14 -6.11
CA SER A 59 10.53 4.64 -7.18
C SER A 59 9.68 4.04 -8.31
N GLU A 60 10.31 3.76 -9.46
CA GLU A 60 9.61 3.14 -10.59
C GLU A 60 9.03 1.75 -10.25
N GLY A 61 9.79 0.91 -9.55
CA GLY A 61 9.31 -0.42 -9.14
C GLY A 61 8.17 -0.34 -8.12
N GLU A 62 8.21 0.65 -7.21
CA GLU A 62 7.09 0.88 -6.28
C GLU A 62 5.84 1.34 -7.03
N LEU A 63 5.99 2.23 -8.01
CA LEU A 63 4.88 2.69 -8.85
C LEU A 63 4.23 1.52 -9.61
N GLU A 64 5.03 0.64 -10.20
CA GLU A 64 4.55 -0.54 -10.94
C GLU A 64 3.72 -1.45 -10.02
N VAL A 65 4.17 -1.71 -8.79
CA VAL A 65 3.44 -2.51 -7.81
C VAL A 65 2.10 -1.87 -7.45
N PHE A 66 2.07 -0.56 -7.17
CA PHE A 66 0.82 0.12 -6.83
C PHE A 66 -0.16 0.20 -8.00
N GLN A 67 0.33 0.40 -9.23
CA GLN A 67 -0.49 0.37 -10.43
C GLN A 67 -1.09 -1.03 -10.65
N ARG A 68 -0.26 -2.08 -10.54
CA ARG A 68 -0.73 -3.47 -10.64
C ARG A 68 -1.78 -3.78 -9.59
N LEU A 69 -1.51 -3.40 -8.34
CA LEU A 69 -2.42 -3.64 -7.23
C LEU A 69 -3.75 -2.91 -7.43
N LEU A 70 -3.73 -1.66 -7.90
CA LEU A 70 -4.95 -0.92 -8.20
C LEU A 70 -5.78 -1.60 -9.31
N ALA A 71 -5.13 -2.03 -10.40
CA ALA A 71 -5.80 -2.71 -11.51
C ALA A 71 -6.49 -4.01 -11.07
N VAL A 72 -5.84 -4.80 -10.21
CA VAL A 72 -6.35 -6.09 -9.73
C VAL A 72 -7.43 -5.90 -8.67
N MET A 73 -7.24 -4.96 -7.73
CA MET A 73 -8.14 -4.78 -6.59
C MET A 73 -9.37 -3.93 -6.89
N LEU A 74 -9.33 -3.12 -7.95
CA LEU A 74 -10.43 -2.25 -8.37
C LEU A 74 -10.63 -2.32 -9.89
N PRO A 75 -11.10 -3.46 -10.42
CA PRO A 75 -11.50 -3.54 -11.81
C PRO A 75 -12.70 -2.62 -12.04
N THR A 76 -12.57 -1.70 -13.00
CA THR A 76 -13.62 -0.72 -13.33
C THR A 76 -14.31 -1.03 -14.65
N GLU A 77 -13.76 -1.95 -15.44
CA GLU A 77 -14.36 -2.39 -16.71
C GLU A 77 -15.76 -2.96 -16.50
N GLY A 78 -16.71 -2.52 -17.33
CA GLY A 78 -18.12 -2.93 -17.21
C GLY A 78 -18.89 -2.35 -16.01
N SER A 79 -18.25 -1.49 -15.20
CA SER A 79 -18.89 -0.82 -14.06
C SER A 79 -19.20 0.65 -14.36
N ALA A 80 -19.97 1.30 -13.47
CA ALA A 80 -20.17 2.75 -13.51
C ALA A 80 -18.98 3.55 -12.92
N LEU A 81 -17.97 2.88 -12.35
CA LEU A 81 -16.84 3.52 -11.69
C LEU A 81 -15.91 4.19 -12.71
N VAL A 82 -15.28 5.29 -12.32
CA VAL A 82 -14.34 6.02 -13.18
C VAL A 82 -13.07 5.20 -13.39
N PRO A 83 -12.64 4.92 -14.62
CA PRO A 83 -11.40 4.18 -14.85
C PRO A 83 -10.18 4.89 -14.24
N PRO A 84 -9.29 4.17 -13.52
CA PRO A 84 -8.09 4.77 -12.91
C PRO A 84 -7.21 5.57 -13.86
N ALA A 85 -7.21 5.23 -15.15
CA ALA A 85 -6.44 5.96 -16.17
C ALA A 85 -6.95 7.40 -16.42
N GLN A 86 -8.17 7.73 -15.99
CA GLN A 86 -8.78 9.06 -16.19
C GLN A 86 -8.56 10.01 -15.01
N ILE A 87 -7.93 9.54 -13.92
CA ILE A 87 -7.73 10.30 -12.69
C ILE A 87 -6.32 10.09 -12.12
N PRO A 88 -5.76 11.08 -11.41
CA PRO A 88 -4.36 11.06 -10.98
C PRO A 88 -4.12 10.22 -9.71
N VAL A 89 -4.56 8.95 -9.68
CA VAL A 89 -4.53 8.11 -8.47
C VAL A 89 -3.12 7.94 -7.90
N MET A 90 -2.12 7.69 -8.75
CA MET A 90 -0.75 7.49 -8.30
C MET A 90 -0.12 8.78 -7.77
N GLN A 91 -0.45 9.94 -8.35
CA GLN A 91 -0.03 11.23 -7.83
C GLN A 91 -0.71 11.54 -6.49
N THR A 92 -1.99 11.18 -6.33
CA THR A 92 -2.69 11.29 -5.05
C THR A 92 -2.03 10.40 -3.98
N LEU A 93 -1.72 9.15 -4.32
CA LEU A 93 -1.01 8.24 -3.43
C LEU A 93 0.35 8.81 -3.00
N ASP A 94 1.16 9.25 -3.97
CA ASP A 94 2.50 9.79 -3.73
C ASP A 94 2.46 11.03 -2.85
N ALA A 95 1.67 12.05 -3.24
CA ALA A 95 1.71 13.36 -2.62
C ALA A 95 0.89 13.47 -1.33
N ALA A 96 -0.27 12.80 -1.26
CA ALA A 96 -1.20 12.98 -0.14
C ALA A 96 -1.05 11.90 0.94
N LEU A 97 -0.51 10.72 0.60
CA LEU A 97 -0.36 9.62 1.55
C LEU A 97 1.11 9.32 1.85
N LEU A 98 1.97 9.15 0.84
CA LEU A 98 3.37 8.76 1.07
C LEU A 98 4.25 9.93 1.52
N ALA A 99 4.13 11.09 0.88
CA ALA A 99 4.94 12.28 1.21
C ALA A 99 4.66 12.85 2.61
N THR A 100 3.54 12.48 3.23
CA THR A 100 3.15 12.93 4.58
C THR A 100 3.56 11.94 5.68
N MET A 101 4.16 10.81 5.34
CA MET A 101 4.61 9.83 6.33
C MET A 101 5.92 10.25 7.00
N GLU A 102 6.05 9.92 8.29
CA GLU A 102 7.34 10.00 8.98
C GLU A 102 8.41 9.16 8.23
N PRO A 103 9.66 9.63 8.10
CA PRO A 103 10.66 9.00 7.23
C PRO A 103 10.89 7.51 7.53
N HIS A 104 10.90 7.12 8.81
CA HIS A 104 11.10 5.73 9.21
C HIS A 104 9.89 4.83 8.87
N ILE A 105 8.68 5.37 8.88
CA ILE A 105 7.46 4.66 8.47
C ILE A 105 7.44 4.47 6.95
N LEU A 106 7.76 5.53 6.20
CA LEU A 106 7.88 5.48 4.76
C LEU A 106 8.92 4.44 4.31
N GLN A 107 10.08 4.42 4.97
CA GLN A 107 11.12 3.44 4.65
C GLN A 107 10.67 2.00 4.94
N GLY A 108 9.97 1.77 6.05
CA GLY A 108 9.38 0.46 6.36
C GLY A 108 8.35 0.03 5.31
N LEU A 109 7.50 0.96 4.86
CA LEU A 109 6.53 0.70 3.79
C LEU A 109 7.21 0.37 2.46
N LYS A 110 8.25 1.11 2.05
CA LYS A 110 9.01 0.84 0.82
C LYS A 110 9.61 -0.57 0.84
N GLY A 111 10.21 -0.97 1.96
CA GLY A 111 10.67 -2.35 2.16
C GLY A 111 9.53 -3.37 2.07
N GLY A 112 8.38 -3.05 2.66
CA GLY A 112 7.17 -3.86 2.59
C GLY A 112 6.60 -4.02 1.17
N VAL A 113 6.65 -2.98 0.35
CA VAL A 113 6.25 -3.02 -1.07
C VAL A 113 7.17 -3.94 -1.86
N GLY A 114 8.49 -3.85 -1.64
CA GLY A 114 9.45 -4.78 -2.25
C GLY A 114 9.20 -6.23 -1.84
N TYR A 115 8.98 -6.47 -0.54
CA TYR A 115 8.65 -7.80 -0.02
C TYR A 115 7.34 -8.36 -0.59
N PHE A 116 6.31 -7.53 -0.72
CA PHE A 116 5.05 -7.90 -1.35
C PHE A 116 5.24 -8.27 -2.83
N ASN A 117 6.06 -7.52 -3.58
CA ASN A 117 6.32 -7.81 -4.98
C ASN A 117 7.04 -9.15 -5.21
N GLU A 118 7.98 -9.49 -4.33
CA GLU A 118 8.70 -10.78 -4.39
C GLU A 118 7.88 -11.95 -3.81
N GLY A 119 6.83 -11.66 -3.04
CA GLY A 119 6.01 -12.65 -2.33
C GLY A 119 5.49 -13.82 -3.16
N PRO A 120 4.95 -13.61 -4.38
CA PRO A 120 4.44 -14.69 -5.20
C PRO A 120 5.52 -15.59 -5.80
N MET A 121 6.81 -15.22 -5.76
CA MET A 121 7.89 -16.01 -6.38
C MET A 121 7.90 -17.47 -5.90
N ALA A 122 7.62 -17.70 -4.62
CA ALA A 122 7.64 -19.06 -4.05
C ALA A 122 6.49 -19.95 -4.55
N GLY A 123 5.33 -19.38 -4.87
CA GLY A 123 4.13 -20.13 -5.29
C GLY A 123 3.85 -20.09 -6.79
N TYR A 124 4.18 -18.97 -7.44
CA TYR A 124 3.82 -18.66 -8.83
C TYR A 124 5.05 -18.54 -9.74
N GLY A 125 6.27 -18.51 -9.19
CA GLY A 125 7.52 -18.40 -9.95
C GLY A 125 7.74 -17.04 -10.63
N LYS A 126 6.94 -16.03 -10.27
CA LYS A 126 6.95 -14.67 -10.84
C LYS A 126 6.75 -13.64 -9.74
N ARG A 127 7.18 -12.41 -10.00
CA ARG A 127 6.87 -11.26 -9.14
C ARG A 127 5.41 -10.86 -9.29
N PHE A 128 4.88 -10.13 -8.30
CA PHE A 128 3.49 -9.67 -8.31
C PHE A 128 3.13 -8.87 -9.56
N THR A 129 4.03 -7.98 -10.02
CA THR A 129 3.80 -7.18 -11.23
C THR A 129 3.73 -8.00 -12.52
N GLU A 130 4.25 -9.23 -12.50
CA GLU A 130 4.33 -10.14 -13.66
C GLU A 130 3.23 -11.23 -13.65
N LEU A 131 2.41 -11.28 -12.60
CA LEU A 131 1.28 -12.23 -12.50
C LEU A 131 0.15 -11.87 -13.47
N SER A 132 -0.63 -12.88 -13.87
CA SER A 132 -1.92 -12.66 -14.52
C SER A 132 -2.91 -11.98 -13.57
N ASP A 133 -3.99 -11.36 -14.08
CA ASP A 133 -4.99 -10.70 -13.21
C ASP A 133 -5.62 -11.69 -12.22
N ALA A 134 -5.91 -12.91 -12.69
CA ALA A 134 -6.47 -13.96 -11.87
C ALA A 134 -5.49 -14.42 -10.77
N ASP A 135 -4.21 -14.62 -11.11
CA ASP A 135 -3.20 -15.05 -10.14
C ASP A 135 -2.86 -13.94 -9.15
N ALA A 136 -2.80 -12.68 -9.61
CA ALA A 136 -2.58 -11.54 -8.73
C ALA A 136 -3.73 -11.37 -7.73
N GLY A 137 -4.98 -11.55 -8.18
CA GLY A 137 -6.15 -11.54 -7.30
C GLY A 137 -6.09 -12.66 -6.26
N ARG A 138 -5.80 -13.88 -6.71
CA ARG A 138 -5.60 -15.03 -5.80
C ARG A 138 -4.49 -14.81 -4.79
N PHE A 139 -3.33 -14.29 -5.21
CA PHE A 139 -2.23 -13.97 -4.32
C PHE A 139 -2.63 -12.95 -3.25
N CYS A 140 -3.35 -11.89 -3.66
CA CYS A 140 -3.87 -10.89 -2.71
C CYS A 140 -4.81 -11.52 -1.68
N ASP A 141 -5.70 -12.41 -2.09
CA ASP A 141 -6.62 -13.12 -1.20
C ASP A 141 -5.88 -14.11 -0.27
N GLU A 142 -4.90 -14.84 -0.79
CA GLU A 142 -4.05 -15.76 -0.03
C GLU A 142 -3.28 -14.99 1.07
N TRP A 143 -2.65 -13.86 0.73
CA TRP A 143 -1.92 -13.04 1.71
C TRP A 143 -2.83 -12.35 2.71
N ALA A 144 -4.03 -11.91 2.30
CA ALA A 144 -5.01 -11.33 3.21
C ALA A 144 -5.52 -12.36 4.25
N ASN A 145 -5.51 -13.64 3.91
CA ASN A 145 -5.97 -14.74 4.75
C ASN A 145 -4.82 -15.60 5.36
N ALA A 146 -3.56 -15.23 5.11
CA ALA A 146 -2.39 -15.97 5.57
C ALA A 146 -2.31 -16.07 7.11
N ALA A 147 -1.66 -17.10 7.65
CA ALA A 147 -1.48 -17.27 9.09
C ALA A 147 -0.53 -16.21 9.67
N GLU A 148 0.42 -15.76 8.86
CA GLU A 148 1.45 -14.80 9.17
C GLU A 148 0.88 -13.38 9.24
N ALA A 149 0.96 -12.76 10.42
CA ALA A 149 0.49 -11.39 10.61
C ALA A 149 1.12 -10.37 9.63
N PRO A 150 2.41 -10.45 9.26
CA PRO A 150 3.00 -9.54 8.28
C PRO A 150 2.35 -9.59 6.90
N HIS A 151 1.97 -10.78 6.41
CA HIS A 151 1.31 -10.93 5.10
C HIS A 151 -0.05 -10.23 5.09
N ARG A 152 -0.88 -10.53 6.11
CA ARG A 152 -2.20 -9.88 6.25
C ARG A 152 -2.07 -8.37 6.39
N ALA A 153 -1.13 -7.90 7.22
CA ALA A 153 -0.92 -6.47 7.44
C ALA A 153 -0.51 -5.74 6.16
N LEU A 154 0.41 -6.31 5.37
CA LEU A 154 0.83 -5.73 4.09
C LEU A 154 -0.30 -5.77 3.05
N ALA A 155 -0.96 -6.91 2.85
CA ALA A 155 -2.06 -7.03 1.89
C ALA A 155 -3.18 -6.02 2.20
N MET A 156 -3.60 -5.93 3.47
CA MET A 156 -4.61 -4.96 3.90
C MET A 156 -4.13 -3.52 3.80
N GLY A 157 -2.89 -3.23 4.21
CA GLY A 157 -2.32 -1.89 4.22
C GLY A 157 -2.21 -1.33 2.80
N LEU A 158 -1.63 -2.11 1.88
CA LEU A 158 -1.49 -1.71 0.48
C LEU A 158 -2.85 -1.55 -0.20
N LYS A 159 -3.80 -2.46 0.03
CA LYS A 159 -5.20 -2.33 -0.47
C LYS A 159 -5.85 -1.03 0.01
N LYS A 160 -5.69 -0.68 1.28
CA LYS A 160 -6.23 0.57 1.83
C LYS A 160 -5.57 1.80 1.21
N LEU A 161 -4.26 1.80 1.01
CA LEU A 161 -3.55 2.92 0.39
C LEU A 161 -4.04 3.19 -1.03
N VAL A 162 -4.11 2.17 -1.89
CA VAL A 162 -4.59 2.35 -3.28
C VAL A 162 -6.06 2.72 -3.33
N GLY A 163 -6.89 2.12 -2.47
CA GLY A 163 -8.32 2.43 -2.38
C GLY A 163 -8.56 3.87 -1.91
N LEU A 164 -7.88 4.32 -0.84
CA LEU A 164 -7.98 5.69 -0.36
C LEU A 164 -7.50 6.69 -1.42
N ALA A 165 -6.42 6.41 -2.12
CA ALA A 165 -5.94 7.26 -3.20
C ALA A 165 -6.97 7.38 -4.34
N TYR A 166 -7.63 6.29 -4.72
CA TYR A 166 -8.67 6.30 -5.75
C TYR A 166 -9.87 7.14 -5.29
N TRP A 167 -10.44 6.83 -4.12
CA TRP A 167 -11.62 7.53 -3.60
C TRP A 167 -11.34 8.97 -3.15
N ALA A 168 -10.09 9.37 -2.97
CA ALA A 168 -9.76 10.77 -2.71
C ALA A 168 -9.96 11.69 -3.93
N ASN A 169 -10.15 11.12 -5.14
CA ASN A 169 -10.38 11.88 -6.36
C ASN A 169 -11.88 12.20 -6.53
N PRO A 170 -12.31 13.49 -6.52
CA PRO A 170 -13.72 13.87 -6.60
C PRO A 170 -14.52 13.28 -7.77
N PRO A 171 -13.96 13.07 -8.99
CA PRO A 171 -14.69 12.43 -10.08
C PRO A 171 -15.24 11.04 -9.73
N THR A 172 -14.63 10.33 -8.77
CA THR A 172 -15.06 8.98 -8.36
C THR A 172 -16.34 8.98 -7.53
N TRP A 173 -16.78 10.14 -7.03
CA TRP A 173 -17.93 10.24 -6.11
C TRP A 173 -19.27 10.27 -6.85
N ALA A 174 -19.31 10.87 -8.04
CA ALA A 174 -20.55 11.04 -8.80
C ALA A 174 -21.22 9.69 -9.16
N PRO A 175 -20.49 8.66 -9.64
CA PRO A 175 -21.08 7.34 -9.87
C PRO A 175 -21.65 6.66 -8.62
N LEU A 176 -21.17 7.05 -7.42
CA LEU A 176 -21.67 6.54 -6.14
C LEU A 176 -22.91 7.30 -5.65
N GLY A 177 -23.35 8.36 -6.35
CA GLY A 177 -24.36 9.29 -5.85
C GLY A 177 -23.88 10.10 -4.65
N TYR A 178 -22.56 10.21 -4.44
CA TYR A 178 -21.98 10.99 -3.34
C TYR A 178 -21.62 12.39 -3.84
N ASP A 179 -22.24 13.41 -3.27
CA ASP A 179 -22.00 14.82 -3.62
C ASP A 179 -20.67 15.39 -3.06
N GLY A 180 -19.90 14.56 -2.36
CA GLY A 180 -18.74 15.00 -1.59
C GLY A 180 -19.11 15.51 -0.19
N PRO A 181 -18.12 16.05 0.55
CA PRO A 181 -18.34 16.56 1.90
C PRO A 181 -19.45 17.61 1.98
N VAL A 182 -20.55 17.26 2.65
CA VAL A 182 -21.78 18.07 2.72
C VAL A 182 -21.60 19.39 3.48
N SER A 183 -20.54 19.54 4.27
CA SER A 183 -20.30 20.74 5.07
C SER A 183 -20.30 22.01 4.24
N ARG A 184 -19.71 21.99 3.04
CA ARG A 184 -19.76 23.14 2.12
C ARG A 184 -21.12 23.33 1.48
N LYS A 185 -21.74 22.25 0.99
CA LYS A 185 -23.06 22.29 0.33
C LYS A 185 -24.16 22.78 1.26
N TRP A 186 -24.11 22.40 2.54
CA TRP A 186 -25.11 22.72 3.55
C TRP A 186 -24.72 23.90 4.44
N GLY A 187 -23.59 24.56 4.15
CA GLY A 187 -23.12 25.72 4.92
C GLY A 187 -22.84 25.41 6.40
N LEU A 188 -22.47 24.16 6.73
CA LEU A 188 -22.17 23.76 8.10
C LEU A 188 -20.89 24.48 8.55
N LYS A 189 -21.00 25.26 9.62
CA LYS A 189 -19.85 25.91 10.24
C LYS A 189 -18.95 24.85 10.88
N PRO A 190 -17.63 24.84 10.62
CA PRO A 190 -16.70 23.99 11.33
C PRO A 190 -16.79 24.26 12.84
N LEU A 191 -17.03 23.23 13.64
CA LEU A 191 -17.13 23.35 15.10
C LEU A 191 -15.75 23.40 15.80
N GLY A 192 -14.66 23.47 15.02
CA GLY A 192 -13.29 23.31 15.51
C GLY A 192 -12.96 21.86 15.86
N ASN A 193 -11.76 21.63 16.40
CA ASN A 193 -11.39 20.32 16.94
C ASN A 193 -12.14 20.13 18.26
N ALA A 194 -12.79 18.98 18.43
CA ALA A 194 -13.31 18.60 19.74
C ALA A 194 -12.15 18.60 20.76
N PRO A 195 -12.29 19.23 21.93
CA PRO A 195 -11.26 19.18 22.95
C PRO A 195 -11.00 17.72 23.33
N MET A 196 -9.73 17.38 23.59
CA MET A 196 -9.35 16.04 24.05
C MET A 196 -10.16 15.70 25.32
N PRO A 197 -10.67 14.47 25.46
CA PRO A 197 -11.28 14.02 26.71
C PRO A 197 -10.29 14.22 27.87
N GLN A 198 -10.76 14.77 29.00
CA GLN A 198 -9.99 14.82 30.24
C GLN A 198 -10.00 13.46 30.94
#